data_AF-A0A6B2VD30-F1
#
_entry.id   AF-A0A6B2VD30-F1
#
_cell.length_a   1.000
_cell.length_b   1.000
_cell.length_c   1.000
_cell.angle_alpha   90.00
_cell.angle_beta   90.00
_cell.angle_gamma   90.00
#
_symmetry.space_group_name_H-M   'P 1'
#
loop_
_entity.id
_entity.type
_entity.pdbx_description
1 polymer ?
#
loop_
_entity_poly.entity_id
_entity_poly.type
_entity_poly.pdbx_seq_one_letter_code
_entity_poly.pdbx_strand_id
1 'polypeptide(L)'
;MSEPEHDSPGGRLGDPEVEARLARIDELLAGLESAPGPTVRSALEAVGLLTEVYGEALTRVVERADGHLAEQLAEDDLVGHLLVLHGVHPEPPERRAARAVERLRPAVRERGGDVEWAGLDGQVARVRLSTGGGCGSGCGSG
;
A
#
# COMPACT_ATOMS: atom_id res chain seq x y z
N MET A 1 17.13 -24.41 -20.24
CA MET A 1 17.77 -23.33 -21.00
C MET A 1 17.01 -23.24 -22.31
N SER A 2 16.68 -22.02 -22.75
CA SER A 2 15.66 -21.62 -23.74
C SER A 2 14.28 -21.36 -23.11
N GLU A 3 13.68 -20.18 -23.16
CA GLU A 3 14.00 -18.92 -23.86
C GLU A 3 13.44 -17.69 -23.11
N PRO A 4 14.00 -16.49 -23.31
CA PRO A 4 13.47 -15.24 -22.80
C PRO A 4 12.44 -14.66 -23.79
N GLU A 5 11.18 -14.56 -23.41
CA GLU A 5 10.21 -13.70 -24.12
C GLU A 5 9.99 -12.42 -23.32
N HIS A 6 10.88 -11.46 -23.51
CA HIS A 6 10.58 -10.06 -23.22
C HIS A 6 10.70 -9.29 -24.53
N ASP A 7 9.60 -9.23 -25.27
CA ASP A 7 9.34 -8.14 -26.19
C ASP A 7 7.83 -7.85 -26.27
N SER A 8 7.45 -6.67 -25.80
CA SER A 8 6.21 -6.01 -26.20
C SER A 8 6.38 -4.49 -26.02
N PRO A 9 6.74 -3.75 -27.09
CA PRO A 9 6.74 -2.31 -27.07
C PRO A 9 5.29 -1.83 -27.18
N GLY A 10 4.66 -1.52 -26.03
CA GLY A 10 3.28 -1.05 -25.92
C GLY A 10 2.32 -1.92 -25.10
N GLY A 11 2.83 -2.82 -24.25
CA GLY A 11 2.01 -3.68 -23.38
C GLY A 11 1.73 -3.07 -21.99
N ARG A 12 0.66 -3.55 -21.33
CA ARG A 12 0.41 -3.30 -19.91
C ARG A 12 1.58 -3.86 -19.09
N LEU A 13 1.98 -3.13 -18.05
CA LEU A 13 3.00 -3.59 -17.11
C LEU A 13 2.43 -4.72 -16.24
N GLY A 14 3.18 -5.79 -16.05
CA GLY A 14 2.90 -6.79 -15.01
C GLY A 14 3.37 -6.33 -13.63
N ASP A 15 2.88 -6.97 -12.58
CA ASP A 15 3.17 -6.57 -11.19
C ASP A 15 4.67 -6.47 -10.87
N PRO A 16 5.54 -7.43 -11.27
CA PRO A 16 6.99 -7.30 -11.01
C PRO A 16 7.62 -6.09 -11.71
N GLU A 17 7.10 -5.71 -12.88
CA GLU A 17 7.58 -4.55 -13.65
C GLU A 17 7.12 -3.22 -13.03
N VAL A 18 5.96 -3.23 -12.39
CA VAL A 18 5.43 -2.11 -11.61
C VAL A 18 6.27 -1.95 -10.34
N GLU A 19 6.50 -3.02 -9.58
CA GLU A 19 7.35 -3.01 -8.37
C GLU A 19 8.75 -2.47 -8.68
N ALA A 20 9.38 -2.94 -9.75
CA ALA A 20 10.69 -2.47 -10.18
C ALA A 20 10.68 -0.96 -10.53
N ARG A 21 9.60 -0.46 -11.13
CA ARG A 21 9.45 0.97 -11.42
C ARG A 21 9.24 1.80 -10.17
N LEU A 22 8.45 1.32 -9.21
CA LEU A 22 8.23 1.99 -7.93
C LEU A 22 9.54 2.10 -7.15
N ALA A 23 10.28 0.99 -7.01
CA ALA A 23 11.60 1.01 -6.37
C ALA A 23 12.56 1.99 -7.05
N ARG A 24 12.54 2.04 -8.39
CA ARG A 24 13.37 2.99 -9.14
C ARG A 24 12.94 4.44 -8.93
N ILE A 25 11.64 4.71 -8.84
CA ILE A 25 11.12 6.05 -8.53
C ILE A 25 11.60 6.47 -7.14
N ASP A 26 11.50 5.60 -6.13
CA ASP A 26 11.95 5.88 -4.77
C ASP A 26 13.46 6.22 -4.71
N GLU A 27 14.30 5.44 -5.40
CA GLU A 27 15.73 5.73 -5.52
C GLU A 27 16.01 7.10 -6.14
N LEU A 28 15.29 7.44 -7.21
CA LEU A 28 15.47 8.71 -7.92
C LEU A 28 15.01 9.89 -7.07
N LEU A 29 13.87 9.77 -6.38
CA LEU A 29 13.35 10.79 -5.49
C LEU A 29 14.30 11.01 -4.31
N ALA A 30 14.77 9.95 -3.65
CA ALA A 30 15.75 10.07 -2.57
C ALA A 30 17.05 10.75 -3.05
N GLY A 31 17.50 10.42 -4.27
CA GLY A 31 18.64 11.09 -4.89
C GLY A 31 18.40 12.58 -5.13
N LEU A 32 17.23 12.96 -5.64
CA LEU A 32 16.85 14.35 -5.85
C LEU A 32 16.75 15.11 -4.53
N GLU A 33 16.12 14.55 -3.50
CA GLU A 33 16.00 15.20 -2.18
C GLU A 33 17.35 15.52 -1.53
N SER A 34 18.37 14.69 -1.79
CA SER A 34 19.73 14.92 -1.30
C SER A 34 20.52 16.00 -2.07
N ALA A 35 20.06 16.40 -3.25
CA ALA A 35 20.80 17.28 -4.15
C ALA A 35 20.43 18.77 -3.99
N PRO A 36 21.41 19.69 -3.89
CA PRO A 36 21.12 21.12 -3.81
C PRO A 36 20.93 21.74 -5.20
N GLY A 37 20.00 22.70 -5.31
CA GLY A 37 19.93 23.59 -6.47
C GLY A 37 18.49 23.95 -6.89
N PRO A 38 18.32 25.04 -7.66
CA PRO A 38 17.01 25.46 -8.15
C PRO A 38 16.35 24.42 -9.06
N THR A 39 17.11 23.77 -9.94
CA THR A 39 16.59 22.75 -10.87
C THR A 39 15.98 21.56 -10.14
N VAL A 40 16.62 21.09 -9.06
CA VAL A 40 16.11 19.98 -8.24
C VAL A 40 14.79 20.34 -7.57
N ARG A 41 14.69 21.56 -7.02
CA ARG A 41 13.45 22.04 -6.42
C ARG A 41 12.30 22.08 -7.43
N SER A 42 12.55 22.61 -8.63
CA SER A 42 11.54 22.62 -9.69
C SER A 42 11.18 21.20 -10.17
N ALA A 43 12.12 20.26 -10.17
CA ALA A 43 11.83 18.86 -10.50
C ALA A 43 10.92 18.20 -9.44
N LEU A 44 11.23 18.37 -8.15
CA LEU A 44 10.39 17.85 -7.06
C LEU A 44 9.00 18.51 -7.05
N GLU A 45 8.93 19.82 -7.28
CA GLU A 45 7.67 20.55 -7.43
C GLU A 45 6.85 20.00 -8.61
N ALA A 46 7.47 19.75 -9.76
CA ALA A 46 6.79 19.17 -10.91
C ALA A 46 6.23 17.76 -10.60
N VAL A 47 6.99 16.92 -9.88
CA VAL A 47 6.50 15.59 -9.43
C VAL A 47 5.32 15.75 -8.48
N GLY A 48 5.40 16.67 -7.51
CA GLY A 48 4.30 16.97 -6.59
C GLY A 48 3.02 17.37 -7.33
N LEU A 49 3.13 18.33 -8.26
CA LEU A 49 2.01 18.77 -9.09
C LEU A 49 1.42 17.64 -9.95
N LEU A 50 2.27 16.77 -10.52
CA LEU A 50 1.79 15.61 -11.26
C LEU A 50 1.00 14.64 -10.36
N THR A 51 1.51 14.36 -9.16
CA THR A 51 0.82 13.53 -8.16
C THR A 51 -0.53 14.15 -7.76
N GLU A 52 -0.61 15.46 -7.57
CA GLU A 52 -1.88 16.16 -7.30
C GLU A 52 -2.88 16.01 -8.46
N VAL A 53 -2.44 16.25 -9.69
CA VAL A 53 -3.29 16.14 -10.89
C VAL A 53 -3.77 14.70 -11.10
N TYR A 54 -2.92 13.70 -10.87
CA TYR A 54 -3.31 12.30 -10.96
C TYR A 54 -4.26 11.88 -9.84
N GLY A 55 -4.09 12.39 -8.62
CA GLY A 55 -5.03 12.19 -7.53
C GLY A 55 -6.42 12.74 -7.85
N GLU A 56 -6.50 13.95 -8.40
CA GLU A 56 -7.76 14.54 -8.89
C GLU A 56 -8.38 13.72 -10.03
N ALA A 57 -7.57 13.23 -10.97
CA ALA A 57 -8.06 12.37 -12.05
C ALA A 57 -8.64 11.06 -11.51
N LEU A 58 -7.95 10.40 -10.56
CA LEU A 58 -8.42 9.19 -9.90
C LEU A 58 -9.72 9.43 -9.11
N THR A 59 -9.82 10.56 -8.40
CA THR A 59 -11.04 10.99 -7.71
C THR A 59 -12.23 11.00 -8.67
N ARG A 60 -12.07 11.68 -9.82
CA ARG A 60 -13.12 11.80 -10.84
C ARG A 60 -13.51 10.46 -11.47
N VAL A 61 -12.57 9.53 -11.58
CA VAL A 61 -12.83 8.16 -12.07
C VAL A 61 -13.66 7.40 -11.03
N VAL A 62 -13.25 7.41 -9.76
CA VAL A 62 -13.98 6.73 -8.68
C VAL A 62 -15.39 7.31 -8.50
N GLU A 63 -15.56 8.63 -8.55
CA GLU A 63 -16.88 9.29 -8.45
C GLU A 63 -17.84 8.92 -9.60
N ARG A 64 -17.30 8.50 -10.75
CA ARG A 64 -18.09 8.07 -11.91
C ARG A 64 -18.33 6.57 -11.96
N ALA A 65 -17.59 5.81 -11.16
CA ALA A 65 -17.75 4.37 -11.08
C ALA A 65 -19.06 4.03 -10.36
N ASP A 66 -19.76 3.01 -10.85
CA ASP A 66 -20.81 2.38 -10.04
C ASP A 66 -20.17 1.55 -8.90
N GLY A 67 -20.99 1.08 -7.97
CA GLY A 67 -20.49 0.33 -6.80
C GLY A 67 -19.66 -0.89 -7.18
N HIS A 68 -20.01 -1.59 -8.25
CA HIS A 68 -19.31 -2.79 -8.70
C HIS A 68 -17.95 -2.46 -9.32
N LEU A 69 -17.87 -1.41 -10.14
CA LEU A 69 -16.60 -0.95 -10.70
C LEU A 69 -15.70 -0.37 -9.61
N ALA A 70 -16.25 0.39 -8.65
CA ALA A 70 -15.49 0.92 -7.54
C ALA A 70 -14.86 -0.19 -6.68
N GLU A 71 -15.59 -1.28 -6.44
CA GLU A 71 -15.07 -2.49 -5.79
C GLU A 71 -13.93 -3.12 -6.59
N GLN A 72 -14.10 -3.32 -7.91
CA GLN A 72 -13.04 -3.88 -8.76
C GLN A 72 -11.77 -3.02 -8.78
N LEU A 73 -11.90 -1.69 -8.83
CA LEU A 73 -10.77 -0.76 -8.78
C LEU A 73 -10.04 -0.83 -7.42
N ALA A 74 -10.77 -1.05 -6.33
CA ALA A 74 -10.20 -1.19 -4.99
C ALA A 74 -9.54 -2.56 -4.76
N GLU A 75 -9.97 -3.59 -5.49
CA GLU A 75 -9.40 -4.95 -5.40
C GLU A 75 -8.17 -5.16 -6.28
N ASP A 76 -7.96 -4.34 -7.31
CA ASP A 76 -6.72 -4.31 -8.08
C ASP A 76 -5.57 -3.80 -7.18
N ASP A 77 -4.48 -4.55 -7.08
CA ASP A 77 -3.40 -4.25 -6.15
C ASP A 77 -2.76 -2.89 -6.44
N LEU A 78 -2.40 -2.59 -7.69
CA LEU A 78 -1.77 -1.31 -8.03
C LEU A 78 -2.76 -0.15 -7.86
N VAL A 79 -3.95 -0.26 -8.44
CA VAL A 79 -4.94 0.81 -8.39
C VAL A 79 -5.38 1.05 -6.96
N GLY A 80 -5.66 0.01 -6.17
CA GLY A 80 -6.00 0.11 -4.76
C GLY A 80 -4.94 0.86 -3.95
N HIS A 81 -3.65 0.56 -4.16
CA HIS A 81 -2.57 1.30 -3.51
C HIS A 81 -2.52 2.77 -3.91
N LEU A 82 -2.69 3.09 -5.20
CA LEU A 82 -2.75 4.48 -5.67
C LEU A 82 -3.96 5.22 -5.09
N LEU A 83 -5.13 4.58 -5.02
CA LEU A 83 -6.31 5.16 -4.39
C LEU A 83 -6.08 5.47 -2.91
N VAL A 84 -5.35 4.60 -2.19
CA VAL A 84 -4.95 4.86 -0.80
C VAL A 84 -3.95 6.02 -0.71
N LEU A 85 -2.92 6.02 -1.57
CA LEU A 85 -1.89 7.07 -1.62
C LEU A 85 -2.51 8.46 -1.84
N HIS A 86 -3.50 8.55 -2.71
CA HIS A 86 -4.21 9.80 -3.01
C HIS A 86 -5.39 10.10 -2.08
N GLY A 87 -5.69 9.22 -1.10
CA GLY A 87 -6.77 9.45 -0.13
C GLY A 87 -8.18 9.34 -0.70
N VAL A 88 -8.35 8.65 -1.84
CA VAL A 88 -9.59 8.60 -2.64
C VAL A 88 -10.19 7.20 -2.71
N HIS A 89 -9.69 6.28 -1.88
CA HIS A 89 -10.18 4.91 -1.83
C HIS A 89 -11.64 4.85 -1.35
N PRO A 90 -12.53 4.08 -2.03
CA PRO A 90 -13.97 4.06 -1.73
C PRO A 90 -14.30 3.51 -0.34
N GLU A 91 -13.56 2.50 0.13
CA GLU A 91 -13.67 2.05 1.52
C GLU A 91 -12.96 3.01 2.49
N PRO A 92 -13.56 3.38 3.63
CA PRO A 92 -12.90 4.22 4.64
C PRO A 92 -11.72 3.49 5.33
N PRO A 93 -10.72 4.23 5.85
CA PRO A 93 -9.50 3.64 6.43
C PRO A 93 -9.74 2.58 7.49
N GLU A 94 -10.73 2.77 8.35
CA GLU A 94 -11.09 1.85 9.43
C GLU A 94 -11.52 0.49 8.88
N ARG A 95 -12.33 0.48 7.82
CA ARG A 95 -12.81 -0.76 7.18
C ARG A 95 -11.68 -1.47 6.46
N ARG A 96 -10.82 -0.72 5.76
CA ARG A 96 -9.63 -1.27 5.09
C ARG A 96 -8.67 -1.90 6.10
N ALA A 97 -8.40 -1.22 7.20
CA ALA A 97 -7.53 -1.71 8.27
C ALA A 97 -8.10 -2.97 8.93
N ALA A 98 -9.40 -2.98 9.27
CA ALA A 98 -10.07 -4.17 9.80
C ALA A 98 -9.99 -5.36 8.83
N ARG A 99 -10.23 -5.15 7.53
CA ARG A 99 -10.11 -6.18 6.49
C ARG A 99 -8.68 -6.69 6.35
N ALA A 100 -7.68 -5.80 6.42
CA ALA A 100 -6.27 -6.18 6.38
C ALA A 100 -5.89 -7.07 7.58
N VAL A 101 -6.38 -6.75 8.79
CA VAL A 101 -6.16 -7.57 9.98
C VAL A 101 -6.82 -8.95 9.83
N GLU A 102 -8.05 -9.04 9.33
CA GLU A 102 -8.71 -10.33 9.11
C GLU A 102 -7.93 -11.19 8.10
N ARG A 103 -7.37 -10.59 7.04
CA ARG A 103 -6.52 -11.30 6.06
C ARG A 103 -5.23 -11.85 6.68
N LEU A 104 -4.67 -11.17 7.69
CA LEU A 104 -3.45 -11.62 8.38
C LEU A 104 -3.72 -12.74 9.39
N ARG A 105 -4.97 -12.85 9.87
CA ARG A 105 -5.35 -13.76 10.95
C ARG A 105 -4.96 -15.24 10.72
N PRO A 106 -5.13 -15.84 9.53
CA PRO A 106 -4.67 -17.20 9.26
C PRO A 106 -3.16 -17.38 9.48
N ALA A 107 -2.34 -16.47 8.94
CA ALA A 107 -0.89 -16.52 9.07
C ALA A 107 -0.42 -16.31 10.53
N VAL A 108 -1.14 -15.52 11.31
CA VAL A 108 -0.86 -15.34 12.75
C VAL A 108 -1.23 -16.60 13.55
N ARG A 109 -2.33 -17.27 13.20
CA ARG A 109 -2.77 -18.52 13.81
C ARG A 109 -1.83 -19.69 13.55
N GLU A 110 -1.27 -19.77 12.35
CA GLU A 110 -0.22 -20.75 12.04
C GLU A 110 1.00 -20.63 12.96
N ARG A 111 1.25 -19.44 13.52
CA ARG A 111 2.34 -19.15 14.45
C ARG A 111 1.91 -19.23 15.93
N GLY A 112 0.73 -19.77 16.22
CA GLY A 112 0.21 -19.93 17.58
C GLY A 112 -0.36 -18.65 18.20
N GLY A 113 -0.66 -17.63 17.39
CA GLY A 113 -1.30 -16.40 17.83
C GLY A 113 -2.75 -16.25 17.37
N ASP A 114 -3.42 -15.20 17.81
CA ASP A 114 -4.61 -14.64 17.15
C ASP A 114 -4.45 -13.12 17.09
N VAL A 115 -4.97 -12.50 16.04
CA VAL A 115 -4.99 -11.05 15.89
C VAL A 115 -6.42 -10.60 15.62
N GLU A 116 -6.85 -9.57 16.33
CA GLU A 116 -8.17 -8.98 16.21
C GLU A 116 -8.06 -7.47 16.03
N TRP A 117 -8.93 -6.90 15.20
CA TRP A 117 -9.05 -5.45 15.06
C TRP A 117 -9.60 -4.84 16.36
N ALA A 118 -8.92 -3.83 16.92
CA ALA A 118 -9.29 -3.16 18.16
C ALA A 118 -9.69 -1.68 17.97
N GLY A 119 -9.86 -1.25 16.71
CA GLY A 119 -10.31 0.09 16.36
C GLY A 119 -9.20 1.01 15.86
N LEU A 120 -9.61 2.21 15.43
CA LEU A 120 -8.72 3.29 15.00
C LEU A 120 -8.75 4.40 16.05
N ASP A 121 -7.58 4.95 16.39
CA ASP A 121 -7.43 6.14 17.22
C ASP A 121 -6.66 7.20 16.44
N GLY A 122 -7.37 8.18 15.88
CA GLY A 122 -6.80 9.14 14.95
C GLY A 122 -6.22 8.46 13.71
N GLN A 123 -4.89 8.44 13.60
CA GLN A 123 -4.15 7.79 12.51
C GLN A 123 -3.51 6.45 12.93
N VAL A 124 -3.78 6.00 14.15
CA VAL A 124 -3.16 4.80 14.73
C VAL A 124 -4.16 3.65 14.76
N ALA A 125 -3.88 2.60 13.99
CA ALA A 125 -4.59 1.33 14.07
C ALA A 125 -4.24 0.58 15.36
N ARG A 126 -5.25 0.14 16.11
CA ARG A 126 -5.07 -0.72 17.28
C ARG A 126 -5.50 -2.14 16.93
N VAL A 127 -4.69 -3.11 17.34
CA VAL A 127 -4.98 -4.53 17.22
C VAL A 127 -4.79 -5.21 18.58
N ARG A 128 -5.55 -6.28 18.83
CA ARG A 128 -5.37 -7.15 19.99
C ARG A 128 -4.68 -8.42 19.54
N LEU A 129 -3.53 -8.71 20.13
CA LEU A 129 -2.78 -9.95 19.90
C LEU A 129 -3.00 -10.89 21.08
N SER A 130 -3.37 -12.12 20.80
CA SER A 130 -3.45 -13.20 21.79
C SER A 130 -2.48 -14.30 21.39
N THR A 131 -1.84 -14.97 22.33
CA THR A 131 -1.01 -16.16 22.06
C THR A 131 -1.64 -17.39 22.70
N GLY A 132 -1.83 -18.43 21.91
CA GLY A 132 -2.35 -19.71 22.37
C GLY A 132 -1.23 -20.52 23.02
N GLY A 133 -1.17 -20.54 24.35
CA GLY A 133 -0.51 -21.61 25.10
C GLY A 133 1.03 -21.54 25.15
N GLY A 134 1.54 -20.67 26.01
CA GLY A 134 2.88 -20.73 26.57
C GLY A 134 2.89 -20.29 28.03
N CYS A 135 2.03 -20.88 28.87
CA CYS A 135 2.19 -20.78 30.31
C CYS A 135 3.29 -21.76 30.72
N GLY A 136 4.53 -21.26 30.75
CA GLY A 136 5.70 -21.94 31.29
C GLY A 136 6.38 -21.03 32.30
N SER A 137 5.93 -21.13 33.55
CA SER A 137 6.63 -20.90 34.82
C SER A 137 7.41 -19.60 35.05
N GLY A 138 7.03 -18.92 36.12
CA GLY A 138 7.77 -17.79 36.68
C GLY A 138 9.09 -18.13 37.37
N CYS A 139 9.63 -17.06 37.98
CA CYS A 139 10.81 -16.91 38.83
C CYS A 139 12.15 -16.67 38.12
N GLY A 140 12.81 -15.55 38.48
CA GLY A 140 14.27 -15.41 38.35
C GLY A 140 14.79 -13.99 38.18
N SER A 141 14.90 -13.27 39.30
CA SER A 141 15.70 -12.06 39.56
C SER A 141 17.04 -11.92 38.81
N GLY A 142 17.40 -10.66 38.52
CA GLY A 142 18.76 -10.20 38.17
C GLY A 142 18.78 -8.71 37.85
#